data_AF-A0A117Q0F8-F1
#
_entry.id   AF-A0A117Q0F8-F1
#
_cell.length_a   1.000
_cell.length_b   1.000
_cell.length_c   1.000
_cell.angle_alpha   90.00
_cell.angle_beta   90.00
_cell.angle_gamma   90.00
#
_symmetry.space_group_name_H-M   'P 1'
#
loop_
_entity.id
_entity.type
_entity.pdbx_description
1 polymer ?
#
loop_
_entity_poly.entity_id
_entity_poly.type
_entity_poly.pdbx_seq_one_letter_code
_entity_poly.pdbx_strand_id
1 'polypeptide(L)'
;MLTSHVAEHDLLPRFDAASARTGTITAQFHAFDREHPHVYSVLEELTAERLAAGATRIGLKALFEALRWRLPEGVGGLNNNFTALYARKLIADHPHWAFAFELRRRRSL
;
A
#
# COMPACT_ATOMS: atom_id res chain seq x y z
N MET A 1 62.14 6.33 2.07
CA MET A 1 61.60 6.54 0.71
C MET A 1 60.24 5.86 0.65
N LEU A 2 59.25 6.64 0.24
CA LEU A 2 57.80 6.46 0.12
C LEU A 2 57.17 5.05 0.27
N THR A 3 56.17 5.04 1.15
CA THR A 3 54.90 4.30 1.11
C THR A 3 54.36 3.99 -0.29
N SER A 4 53.83 2.78 -0.48
CA SER A 4 52.58 2.59 -1.24
C SER A 4 51.86 1.35 -0.71
N HIS A 5 50.90 1.66 0.14
CA HIS A 5 49.89 0.77 0.69
C HIS A 5 49.06 0.23 -0.48
N VAL A 6 48.99 -1.10 -0.61
CA VAL A 6 48.06 -1.75 -1.54
C VAL A 6 46.66 -1.44 -1.02
N ALA A 7 45.94 -0.56 -1.71
CA ALA A 7 44.56 -0.27 -1.39
C ALA A 7 43.74 -1.53 -1.68
N GLU A 8 43.34 -2.22 -0.61
CA GLU A 8 42.34 -3.27 -0.66
C GLU A 8 41.08 -2.69 -1.31
N HIS A 9 40.70 -3.32 -2.42
CA HIS A 9 39.50 -3.00 -3.16
C HIS A 9 38.32 -3.43 -2.28
N ASP A 10 37.79 -2.49 -1.50
CA ASP A 10 36.66 -2.67 -0.59
C ASP A 10 35.42 -3.06 -1.42
N LEU A 11 35.25 -4.36 -1.61
CA LEU A 11 34.09 -5.00 -2.20
C LEU A 11 32.96 -4.99 -1.17
N LEU A 12 32.48 -3.80 -0.83
CA LEU A 12 31.18 -3.71 -0.17
C LEU A 12 30.13 -4.20 -1.17
N PRO A 13 29.28 -5.17 -0.81
CA PRO A 13 28.10 -5.46 -1.61
C PRO A 13 27.27 -4.17 -1.63
N ARG A 14 27.29 -3.50 -2.79
CA ARG A 14 26.37 -2.44 -3.11
C ARG A 14 25.01 -3.12 -3.15
N PHE A 15 24.29 -3.11 -2.03
CA PHE A 15 22.96 -3.68 -1.96
C PHE A 15 22.10 -2.89 -2.93
N ASP A 16 21.89 -3.47 -4.11
CA ASP A 16 20.95 -2.97 -5.09
C ASP A 16 19.57 -2.98 -4.44
N ALA A 17 19.11 -1.80 -4.04
CA ALA A 17 17.74 -1.54 -3.60
C ALA A 17 16.68 -1.96 -4.65
N ALA A 18 17.11 -2.38 -5.85
CA ALA A 18 16.29 -2.97 -6.89
C ALA A 18 15.77 -4.38 -6.56
N SER A 19 16.48 -5.18 -5.75
CA SER A 19 16.14 -6.61 -5.54
C SER A 19 14.93 -6.82 -4.61
N ALA A 20 14.64 -5.86 -3.73
CA ALA A 20 13.48 -5.91 -2.82
C ALA A 20 12.12 -5.82 -3.53
N ARG A 21 12.07 -5.45 -4.82
CA ARG A 21 10.83 -5.33 -5.61
C ARG A 21 10.41 -6.60 -6.36
N THR A 22 11.08 -7.74 -6.14
CA THR A 22 10.90 -8.99 -6.90
C THR A 22 9.73 -9.86 -6.40
N GLY A 23 8.97 -9.41 -5.41
CA GLY A 23 7.81 -10.13 -4.87
C GLY A 23 6.53 -9.93 -5.70
N THR A 24 5.57 -10.85 -5.59
CA THR A 24 4.21 -10.65 -6.14
C THR A 24 3.57 -9.39 -5.54
N ILE A 25 2.58 -8.81 -6.22
CA ILE A 25 1.88 -7.62 -5.68
C ILE A 25 1.30 -7.87 -4.28
N THR A 26 0.87 -9.10 -4.01
CA THR A 26 0.37 -9.53 -2.70
C THR A 26 1.48 -9.53 -1.64
N ALA A 27 2.67 -10.04 -1.95
CA ALA A 27 3.80 -10.01 -1.02
C ALA A 27 4.25 -8.56 -0.72
N GLN A 28 4.32 -7.72 -1.76
CA GLN A 28 4.62 -6.29 -1.60
C GLN A 28 3.57 -5.59 -0.73
N PHE A 29 2.29 -5.91 -0.94
CA PHE A 29 1.20 -5.38 -0.11
C PHE A 29 1.34 -5.78 1.36
N HIS A 30 1.60 -7.05 1.66
CA HIS A 30 1.74 -7.50 3.05
C HIS A 30 2.97 -6.89 3.74
N ALA A 31 4.07 -6.69 3.02
CA ALA A 31 5.22 -5.95 3.56
C ALA A 31 4.82 -4.51 3.90
N PHE A 32 4.23 -3.81 2.93
CA PHE A 32 3.77 -2.43 3.07
C PHE A 32 2.74 -2.23 4.21
N ASP A 33 1.71 -3.09 4.28
CA ASP A 33 0.64 -3.00 5.28
C ASP A 33 1.16 -3.22 6.71
N ARG A 34 2.18 -4.08 6.89
CA ARG A 34 2.84 -4.27 8.19
C ARG A 34 3.72 -3.10 8.58
N GLU A 35 4.40 -2.48 7.62
CA GLU A 35 5.25 -1.32 7.86
C GLU A 35 4.43 -0.05 8.11
N HIS A 36 3.21 0.02 7.56
CA HIS A 36 2.33 1.19 7.63
C HIS A 36 0.92 0.85 8.13
N PRO A 37 0.76 0.33 9.37
CA PRO A 37 -0.55 -0.09 9.88
C PRO A 37 -1.57 1.05 9.95
N HIS A 38 -1.10 2.29 10.14
CA HIS A 38 -1.93 3.50 10.16
C HIS A 38 -2.65 3.76 8.83
N VAL A 39 -2.13 3.28 7.69
CA VAL A 39 -2.82 3.40 6.39
C VAL A 39 -4.14 2.65 6.43
N TYR A 40 -4.15 1.44 6.99
CA TYR A 40 -5.37 0.67 7.14
C TYR A 40 -6.36 1.38 8.07
N SER A 41 -5.91 1.86 9.23
CA SER A 41 -6.76 2.58 10.19
C SER A 41 -7.45 3.79 9.57
N VAL A 42 -6.72 4.63 8.83
CA VAL A 42 -7.31 5.80 8.18
C VAL A 42 -8.27 5.41 7.05
N LEU A 43 -8.00 4.33 6.31
CA LEU A 43 -8.94 3.82 5.30
C LEU A 43 -10.23 3.29 5.92
N GLU A 44 -10.13 2.64 7.08
CA GLU A 44 -11.27 2.15 7.85
C GLU A 44 -12.13 3.32 8.34
N GLU A 45 -11.51 4.36 8.94
CA GLU A 45 -12.18 5.59 9.36
C GLU A 45 -12.90 6.28 8.19
N LEU A 46 -12.19 6.53 7.08
CA LEU A 46 -12.77 7.16 5.89
C LEU A 46 -13.92 6.34 5.29
N THR A 47 -13.88 5.01 5.41
CA THR A 47 -14.97 4.14 4.95
C THR A 47 -16.18 4.29 5.87
N ALA A 48 -15.98 4.21 7.18
CA ALA A 48 -17.04 4.38 8.16
C ALA A 48 -17.73 5.76 8.05
N GLU A 49 -16.94 6.83 7.87
CA GLU A 49 -17.46 8.18 7.64
C GLU A 49 -18.37 8.27 6.41
N ARG A 50 -17.95 7.67 5.29
CA ARG A 50 -18.76 7.65 4.06
C ARG A 50 -20.04 6.86 4.23
N LEU A 51 -19.99 5.72 4.91
CA LEU A 51 -21.17 4.90 5.18
C LEU A 51 -22.15 5.62 6.11
N ALA A 52 -21.65 6.28 7.16
CA ALA A 52 -22.45 7.10 8.06
C ALA A 52 -23.13 8.27 7.32
N ALA A 53 -22.48 8.81 6.30
CA ALA A 53 -23.05 9.82 5.39
C ALA A 53 -24.03 9.25 4.35
N GLY A 54 -24.32 7.94 4.37
CA GLY A 54 -25.28 7.29 3.47
C GLY A 54 -24.70 6.84 2.12
N ALA A 55 -23.38 6.75 1.98
CA ALA A 55 -22.78 6.25 0.75
C ALA A 55 -23.15 4.79 0.48
N THR A 56 -23.71 4.53 -0.70
CA THR A 56 -24.04 3.17 -1.17
C THR A 56 -23.01 2.62 -2.15
N ARG A 57 -22.03 3.44 -2.57
CA ARG A 57 -20.96 3.09 -3.52
C ARG A 57 -19.64 3.75 -3.11
N ILE A 58 -18.66 2.94 -2.77
CA ILE A 58 -17.33 3.37 -2.31
C ILE A 58 -16.26 2.74 -3.20
N GLY A 59 -15.48 3.60 -3.86
CA GLY A 59 -14.33 3.20 -4.67
C GLY A 59 -13.02 3.42 -3.91
N LEU A 60 -12.16 2.39 -3.85
CA LEU A 60 -10.88 2.49 -3.12
C LEU A 60 -9.93 3.54 -3.70
N LYS A 61 -10.04 3.87 -4.98
CA LYS A 61 -9.25 4.95 -5.57
C LYS A 61 -9.59 6.31 -4.93
N ALA A 62 -10.88 6.58 -4.74
CA ALA A 62 -11.35 7.81 -4.09
C ALA A 62 -11.00 7.83 -2.60
N LEU A 63 -10.96 6.66 -1.94
CA LEU A 63 -10.46 6.55 -0.57
C LEU A 63 -8.96 6.81 -0.50
N PHE A 64 -8.17 6.30 -1.44
CA PHE A 64 -6.72 6.56 -1.53
C PHE A 64 -6.41 8.04 -1.80
N GLU A 65 -7.23 8.72 -2.59
CA GLU A 65 -7.13 10.17 -2.79
C GLU A 65 -7.40 10.91 -1.48
N ALA A 66 -8.48 10.56 -0.76
CA ALA A 66 -8.76 11.14 0.56
C ALA A 66 -7.68 10.83 1.61
N LEU A 67 -7.14 9.60 1.60
CA LEU A 67 -6.04 9.18 2.46
C LEU A 67 -4.80 10.07 2.28
N ARG A 68 -4.44 10.39 1.02
CA ARG A 68 -3.30 11.28 0.74
C ARG A 68 -3.52 12.70 1.25
N TRP A 69 -4.76 13.19 1.26
CA TRP A 69 -5.09 14.47 1.90
C TRP A 69 -5.00 14.39 3.43
N ARG A 70 -5.31 13.24 4.03
CA ARG A 70 -5.27 13.03 5.47
C ARG A 70 -3.85 12.81 6.01
N LEU A 71 -2.94 12.32 5.17
CA LEU A 71 -1.53 12.05 5.48
C LEU A 71 -0.63 13.02 4.67
N PRO A 72 -0.49 14.29 5.11
CA PRO A 72 0.18 15.34 4.32
C PRO A 72 1.68 15.09 4.08
N GLU A 73 2.34 14.33 4.94
CA GLU A 73 3.74 13.91 4.76
C GLU A 73 3.88 12.78 3.71
N GLY A 74 2.76 12.22 3.25
CA GLY A 74 2.70 11.08 2.35
C GLY A 74 3.12 9.77 3.02
N VAL A 75 2.90 8.66 2.32
CA VAL A 75 3.40 7.34 2.73
C VAL A 75 4.24 6.80 1.59
N GLY A 76 5.55 6.70 1.82
CA GLY A 76 6.50 6.14 0.86
C GLY A 76 6.07 4.73 0.45
N GLY A 77 5.99 4.45 -0.86
CA GLY A 77 5.60 3.12 -1.35
C GLY A 77 4.08 2.88 -1.46
N LEU A 78 3.23 3.88 -1.20
CA LEU A 78 1.77 3.75 -1.40
C LEU A 78 1.43 3.54 -2.89
N ASN A 79 1.22 2.28 -3.25
CA ASN A 79 0.97 1.85 -4.63
C ASN A 79 -0.52 1.72 -4.93
N ASN A 80 -1.00 2.31 -6.03
CA ASN A 80 -2.41 2.18 -6.46
C ASN A 80 -2.83 0.72 -6.74
N ASN A 81 -1.88 -0.17 -7.03
CA ASN A 81 -2.15 -1.60 -7.18
C ASN A 81 -2.62 -2.27 -5.87
N PHE A 82 -2.38 -1.65 -4.71
CA PHE A 82 -2.84 -2.14 -3.41
C PHE A 82 -4.32 -1.87 -3.15
N THR A 83 -4.96 -0.98 -3.93
CA THR A 83 -6.37 -0.61 -3.73
C THR A 83 -7.30 -1.84 -3.69
N ALA A 84 -7.13 -2.79 -4.61
CA ALA A 84 -7.96 -4.00 -4.63
C ALA A 84 -7.66 -4.97 -3.47
N LEU A 85 -6.46 -4.91 -2.87
CA LEU A 85 -6.09 -5.73 -1.72
C LEU A 85 -6.63 -5.11 -0.43
N TYR A 86 -6.53 -3.78 -0.27
CA TYR A 86 -7.19 -3.06 0.82
C TYR A 86 -8.71 -3.19 0.79
N ALA A 87 -9.34 -3.16 -0.39
CA ALA A 87 -10.79 -3.40 -0.51
C ALA A 87 -11.17 -4.76 0.08
N ARG A 88 -10.41 -5.81 -0.27
CA ARG A 88 -10.66 -7.17 0.23
C ARG A 88 -10.41 -7.27 1.73
N LYS A 89 -9.37 -6.63 2.25
CA LYS A 89 -9.07 -6.59 3.69
C LYS A 89 -10.20 -5.90 4.47
N LEU A 90 -10.63 -4.71 4.05
CA LEU A 90 -11.76 -3.99 4.66
C LEU A 90 -13.04 -4.83 4.66
N ILE A 91 -13.36 -5.53 3.57
CA ILE A 91 -14.54 -6.40 3.50
C ILE A 91 -14.37 -7.65 4.39
N ALA A 92 -13.16 -8.21 4.47
CA ALA A 92 -12.90 -9.37 5.33
C ALA A 92 -13.07 -9.01 6.82
N ASP A 93 -12.55 -7.85 7.21
CA ASP A 93 -12.61 -7.35 8.59
C ASP A 93 -14.00 -6.78 8.92
N HIS A 94 -14.71 -6.23 7.92
CA HIS A 94 -16.07 -5.70 8.02
C HIS A 94 -17.00 -6.29 6.95
N PRO A 95 -17.48 -7.54 7.10
CA PRO A 95 -18.30 -8.20 6.09
C PRO A 95 -19.59 -7.44 5.76
N HIS A 96 -20.13 -6.71 6.74
CA HIS A 96 -21.32 -5.89 6.60
C HIS A 96 -21.10 -4.65 5.69
N TRP A 97 -19.86 -4.28 5.33
CA TRP A 97 -19.58 -3.21 4.37
C TRP A 97 -19.53 -3.69 2.92
N ALA A 98 -19.55 -5.01 2.68
CA ALA A 98 -19.41 -5.58 1.34
C ALA A 98 -20.38 -4.99 0.30
N PHE A 99 -21.60 -4.65 0.71
CA PHE A 99 -22.63 -4.10 -0.18
C PHE A 99 -22.23 -2.73 -0.78
N ALA A 100 -21.39 -1.95 -0.09
CA ALA A 100 -21.03 -0.61 -0.50
C ALA A 100 -19.79 -0.57 -1.42
N PHE A 101 -18.99 -1.63 -1.46
CA PHE A 101 -17.77 -1.66 -2.27
C PHE A 101 -18.05 -2.13 -3.70
N GLU A 102 -17.74 -1.28 -4.68
CA GLU A 102 -17.73 -1.70 -6.08
C GLU A 102 -16.44 -2.47 -6.40
N LEU A 103 -16.44 -3.78 -6.15
CA LEU A 103 -15.41 -4.65 -6.68
C LEU A 103 -15.64 -4.82 -8.19
N ARG A 104 -14.84 -4.13 -9.00
CA ARG A 104 -14.90 -4.28 -10.47
C ARG A 104 -14.72 -5.76 -10.83
N ARG A 105 -15.78 -6.43 -11.31
CA ARG A 105 -15.62 -7.72 -11.99
C ARG A 105 -14.73 -7.46 -13.21
N ARG A 106 -13.60 -8.18 -13.32
CA ARG A 106 -12.90 -8.27 -14.59
C ARG A 106 -13.88 -8.90 -15.58
N ARG A 107 -14.32 -8.13 -16.58
CA ARG A 107 -14.94 -8.72 -17.77
C ARG A 107 -13.80 -9.27 -18.61
N SER A 108 -13.62 -10.58 -18.62
CA SER A 108 -13.00 -11.27 -19.75
C SER A 108 -14.01 -11.21 -20.89
N LEU A 109 -13.64 -10.57 -22.00
CA LEU A 109 -14.26 -10.81 -23.30
C LEU A 109 -13.61 -12.05 -23.91
#